data_AF-A0A6B2UH25-F1
#
_entry.id   AF-A0A6B2UH25-F1
#
_cell.length_a   1.000
_cell.length_b   1.000
_cell.length_c   1.000
_cell.angle_alpha   90.00
_cell.angle_beta   90.00
_cell.angle_gamma   90.00
#
_symmetry.space_group_name_H-M   'P 1'
#
loop_
_entity.id
_entity.type
_entity.pdbx_description
1 polymer ?
#
loop_
_entity_poly.entity_id
_entity_poly.type
_entity_poly.pdbx_seq_one_letter_code
_entity_poly.pdbx_strand_id
1 'polypeptide(L)'
;AVLSPQPAPRARRLAEAAYIGAEAGGELDDASRLLEDARSVDPGSTQSLHAAAASAFLLINRDGDIATAHRLLVGAIESGAEGGHGWDAADPALSEALHTLVLLCWYGGEAALWQPLLEILDRLVPRAPDLLRVSVETFGDPARTGPGALPRLRELLAEPHDDPSRLARASAYADRLPDIREANLRLIEQGRAGTAPARHHVGALMHLGIDYYHLGRWDDAARCAAEGHALCEQYDLGFCTWYFDYVQAAVQAARGEAEAAAQAAERIVRWAAPRGA
;
A
#
# COMPACT_ATOMS: atom_id res chain seq x y z
N ALA A 1 21.69 23.59 12.32
CA ALA A 1 22.94 22.84 12.59
C ALA A 1 22.96 21.62 11.68
N VAL A 2 24.00 21.45 10.86
CA VAL A 2 24.08 20.39 9.84
C VAL A 2 24.43 19.06 10.52
N LEU A 3 23.43 18.21 10.76
CA LEU A 3 23.60 16.91 11.42
C LEU A 3 23.87 15.78 10.41
N SER A 4 24.97 15.89 9.67
CA SER A 4 25.86 14.80 9.23
C SER A 4 26.84 15.33 8.19
N PRO A 5 28.16 15.23 8.41
CA PRO A 5 29.16 15.70 7.46
C PRO A 5 29.42 14.72 6.29
N GLN A 6 28.86 13.50 6.32
CA GLN A 6 29.10 12.50 5.29
C GLN A 6 27.95 12.44 4.25
N PRO A 7 28.27 12.47 2.93
CA PRO A 7 27.27 12.48 1.86
C PRO A 7 26.31 11.28 1.87
N ALA A 8 26.82 10.05 1.98
CA ALA A 8 25.98 8.84 1.89
C ALA A 8 24.92 8.71 3.02
N PRO A 9 25.23 8.89 4.31
CA PRO A 9 24.21 8.90 5.37
C PRO A 9 23.16 10.02 5.24
N ARG A 10 23.52 11.14 4.59
CA ARG A 10 22.58 12.22 4.29
C ARG A 10 21.63 11.81 3.16
N ALA A 11 22.17 11.29 2.06
CA ALA A 11 21.37 10.84 0.93
C ALA A 11 20.40 9.72 1.33
N ARG A 12 20.83 8.78 2.20
CA ARG A 12 19.96 7.72 2.74
C ARG A 12 18.75 8.27 3.51
N ARG A 13 18.96 9.25 4.38
CA ARG A 13 17.86 9.87 5.16
C ARG A 13 16.91 10.69 4.28
N LEU A 14 17.42 11.30 3.21
CA LEU A 14 16.56 11.97 2.22
C LEU A 14 15.69 10.96 1.47
N ALA A 15 16.25 9.82 1.06
CA ALA A 15 15.50 8.74 0.42
C ALA A 15 14.45 8.11 1.37
N GLU A 16 14.81 7.90 2.64
CA GLU A 16 13.89 7.43 3.69
C GLU A 16 12.75 8.44 3.93
N ALA A 17 13.06 9.74 4.03
CA ALA A 17 12.04 10.78 4.15
C ALA A 17 11.13 10.84 2.92
N ALA A 18 11.68 10.68 1.72
CA ALA A 18 10.90 10.61 0.49
C ALA A 18 9.93 9.42 0.49
N TYR A 19 10.40 8.25 0.95
CA TYR A 19 9.56 7.07 1.11
C TYR A 19 8.43 7.32 2.12
N ILE A 20 8.72 7.82 3.31
CA ILE A 20 7.71 8.10 4.33
C ILE A 20 6.67 9.13 3.82
N GLY A 21 7.11 10.20 3.17
CA GLY A 21 6.21 11.21 2.59
C GLY A 21 5.30 10.65 1.50
N ALA A 22 5.83 9.81 0.61
CA ALA A 22 5.06 9.17 -0.46
C ALA A 22 4.13 8.05 0.07
N GLU A 23 4.60 7.26 1.04
CA GLU A 23 3.91 6.10 1.57
C GLU A 23 2.82 6.45 2.58
N ALA A 24 3.04 7.43 3.46
CA ALA A 24 2.08 7.80 4.49
C ALA A 24 1.34 9.11 4.17
N GLY A 25 2.04 10.12 3.63
CA GLY A 25 1.51 11.47 3.44
C GLY A 25 0.74 11.69 2.14
N GLY A 26 1.12 11.00 1.07
CA GLY A 26 0.68 11.37 -0.28
C GLY A 26 1.37 12.63 -0.80
N GLU A 27 2.48 13.04 -0.19
CA GLU A 27 3.24 14.25 -0.54
C GLU A 27 4.17 13.97 -1.74
N LEU A 28 3.59 13.70 -2.91
CA LEU A 28 4.31 13.17 -4.08
C LEU A 28 5.36 14.15 -4.64
N ASP A 29 5.06 15.44 -4.64
CA ASP A 29 5.99 16.46 -5.13
C ASP A 29 7.17 16.67 -4.19
N ASP A 30 6.93 16.66 -2.88
CA ASP A 30 7.98 16.73 -1.87
C ASP A 30 8.85 15.46 -1.88
N ALA A 31 8.25 14.28 -2.01
CA ALA A 31 8.98 13.04 -2.19
C ALA A 31 9.85 13.05 -3.45
N SER A 32 9.34 13.58 -4.57
CA SER A 32 10.11 13.75 -5.81
C SER A 32 11.34 14.63 -5.59
N ARG A 33 11.16 15.79 -4.95
CA ARG A 33 12.24 16.73 -4.63
C ARG A 33 13.28 16.11 -3.68
N LEU A 34 12.84 15.37 -2.66
CA LEU A 34 13.74 14.69 -1.72
C LEU A 34 14.60 13.61 -2.41
N LEU A 35 14.05 12.91 -3.42
CA LEU A 35 14.82 11.94 -4.22
C LEU A 35 15.86 12.62 -5.12
N GLU A 36 15.51 13.77 -5.72
CA GLU A 36 16.45 14.58 -6.50
C GLU A 36 17.60 15.09 -5.63
N ASP A 37 17.28 15.60 -4.44
CA ASP A 37 18.26 16.04 -3.45
C ASP A 37 19.16 14.89 -3.01
N ALA A 38 18.61 13.70 -2.74
CA ALA A 38 19.38 12.51 -2.39
C ALA A 38 20.39 12.15 -3.49
N ARG A 39 19.92 12.10 -4.75
CA ARG A 39 20.76 11.81 -5.93
C ARG A 39 21.87 12.83 -6.13
N SER A 40 21.60 14.11 -5.87
CA SER A 40 22.60 15.18 -5.97
C SER A 40 23.72 15.04 -4.93
N VAL A 41 23.40 14.49 -3.76
CA VAL A 41 24.35 14.29 -2.64
C VAL A 41 25.17 13.02 -2.84
N ASP A 42 24.54 11.93 -3.33
CA ASP A 42 25.19 10.66 -3.64
C ASP A 42 24.46 9.98 -4.80
N PRO A 43 25.06 9.90 -6.01
CA PRO A 43 24.42 9.23 -7.15
C PRO A 43 24.03 7.76 -6.87
N GLY A 44 24.77 7.08 -6.00
CA GLY A 44 24.48 5.70 -5.59
C GLY A 44 23.24 5.55 -4.73
N SER A 45 22.72 6.63 -4.12
CA SER A 45 21.53 6.58 -3.27
C SER A 45 20.27 6.18 -4.02
N THR A 46 20.26 6.35 -5.34
CA THR A 46 19.15 5.95 -6.22
C THR A 46 18.90 4.45 -6.23
N GLN A 47 19.90 3.65 -5.87
CA GLN A 47 19.80 2.19 -5.76
C GLN A 47 19.36 1.72 -4.36
N SER A 48 19.15 2.64 -3.41
CA SER A 48 18.68 2.27 -2.08
C SER A 48 17.22 1.81 -2.12
N LEU A 49 16.86 0.91 -1.20
CA LEU A 49 15.50 0.36 -1.09
C LEU A 49 14.44 1.46 -0.86
N HIS A 50 14.71 2.43 0.01
CA HIS A 50 13.79 3.55 0.23
C HIS A 50 13.62 4.42 -1.03
N ALA A 51 14.71 4.70 -1.77
CA ALA A 51 14.61 5.45 -3.01
C ALA A 51 13.78 4.69 -4.06
N ALA A 52 13.96 3.38 -4.12
CA ALA A 52 13.20 2.52 -5.02
C ALA A 52 11.71 2.46 -4.65
N ALA A 53 11.39 2.26 -3.37
CA ALA A 53 10.02 2.22 -2.88
C ALA A 53 9.30 3.57 -3.02
N ALA A 54 9.98 4.69 -2.73
CA ALA A 54 9.46 6.03 -2.97
C ALA A 54 9.17 6.25 -4.47
N SER A 55 10.11 5.88 -5.35
CA SER A 55 9.92 5.98 -6.81
C SER A 55 8.76 5.11 -7.30
N ALA A 56 8.57 3.92 -6.72
CA ALA A 56 7.44 3.07 -7.03
C ALA A 56 6.10 3.75 -6.68
N PHE A 57 5.98 4.40 -5.51
CA PHE A 57 4.77 5.15 -5.16
C PHE A 57 4.53 6.34 -6.10
N LEU A 58 5.58 7.04 -6.55
CA LEU A 58 5.44 8.12 -7.52
C LEU A 58 4.92 7.61 -8.88
N LEU A 59 5.48 6.51 -9.38
CA LEU A 59 5.08 5.89 -10.65
C LEU A 59 3.62 5.42 -10.64
N ILE A 60 3.20 4.76 -9.55
CA ILE A 60 1.83 4.26 -9.41
C ILE A 60 0.83 5.43 -9.35
N ASN A 61 1.14 6.49 -8.60
CA ASN A 61 0.18 7.59 -8.44
C ASN A 61 0.08 8.49 -9.68
N ARG A 62 1.19 8.74 -10.39
CA ARG A 62 1.19 9.57 -11.60
C ARG A 62 0.70 8.81 -12.83
N ASP A 63 1.50 7.84 -13.28
CA ASP A 63 1.29 7.18 -14.57
C ASP A 63 0.53 5.85 -14.43
N GLY A 64 0.47 5.30 -13.20
CA GLY A 64 -0.07 3.96 -12.95
C GLY A 64 0.76 2.84 -13.57
N ASP A 65 2.04 3.10 -13.86
CA ASP A 65 2.95 2.11 -14.44
C ASP A 65 3.44 1.11 -13.37
N ILE A 66 2.56 0.16 -13.04
CA ILE A 66 2.80 -0.90 -12.05
C ILE A 66 3.97 -1.78 -12.47
N ALA A 67 4.09 -2.09 -13.77
CA ALA A 67 5.13 -2.99 -14.28
C ALA A 67 6.53 -2.38 -14.12
N THR A 68 6.69 -1.08 -14.40
CA THR A 68 7.96 -0.39 -14.18
C THR A 68 8.27 -0.22 -12.69
N ALA A 69 7.28 0.15 -11.87
CA ALA A 69 7.44 0.24 -10.42
C ALA A 69 7.88 -1.10 -9.80
N HIS A 70 7.26 -2.21 -10.24
CA HIS A 70 7.60 -3.57 -9.82
C HIS A 70 9.02 -3.96 -10.21
N ARG A 71 9.40 -3.83 -11.49
CA ARG A 71 10.76 -4.16 -11.94
C ARG A 71 11.83 -3.35 -11.23
N LEU A 72 11.57 -2.06 -10.99
CA LEU A 72 12.47 -1.17 -10.28
C LEU A 72 12.69 -1.63 -8.83
N LEU A 73 11.60 -2.00 -8.14
CA LEU A 73 11.68 -2.43 -6.74
C LEU A 73 12.34 -3.81 -6.60
N VAL A 74 11.99 -4.78 -7.47
CA VAL A 74 12.64 -6.10 -7.51
C VAL A 74 14.14 -5.93 -7.79
N GLY A 75 14.51 -5.10 -8.77
CA GLY A 75 15.92 -4.84 -9.10
C GLY A 75 16.72 -4.24 -7.93
N ALA A 76 16.11 -3.32 -7.17
CA ALA A 76 16.73 -2.73 -5.99
C ALA A 76 16.92 -3.76 -4.85
N ILE A 77 15.94 -4.63 -4.61
CA ILE A 77 16.04 -5.73 -3.64
C ILE A 77 17.15 -6.71 -4.03
N GLU A 78 17.19 -7.14 -5.29
CA GLU A 78 18.23 -8.07 -5.76
C GLU A 78 19.64 -7.46 -5.69
N SER A 79 19.78 -6.18 -6.04
CA SER A 79 21.07 -5.48 -6.00
C SER A 79 21.58 -5.28 -4.56
N GLY A 80 20.67 -5.19 -3.58
CA GLY A 80 21.00 -5.01 -2.15
C GLY A 80 21.47 -6.30 -1.45
N ALA A 81 21.41 -7.44 -2.13
CA ALA A 81 21.78 -8.74 -1.60
C ALA A 81 23.26 -8.82 -1.18
N GLU A 82 24.16 -8.29 -2.01
CA GLU A 82 25.59 -8.29 -1.77
C GLU A 82 26.05 -6.91 -1.29
N GLY A 83 26.61 -6.84 -0.08
CA GLY A 83 27.09 -5.57 0.49
C GLY A 83 26.01 -4.63 1.03
N GLY A 84 24.73 -5.04 0.99
CA GLY A 84 23.59 -4.33 1.58
C GLY A 84 22.92 -5.12 2.69
N HIS A 85 21.62 -5.42 2.55
CA HIS A 85 20.79 -6.08 3.57
C HIS A 85 21.10 -7.57 3.75
N GLY A 86 21.79 -8.23 2.80
CA GLY A 86 22.25 -9.61 2.98
C GLY A 86 21.13 -10.63 3.23
N TRP A 87 19.93 -10.35 2.70
CA TRP A 87 18.69 -11.09 2.99
C TRP A 87 18.25 -11.11 4.45
N ASP A 88 18.74 -10.17 5.28
CA ASP A 88 18.31 -10.04 6.67
C ASP A 88 16.82 -9.67 6.76
N ALA A 89 16.00 -10.61 7.25
CA ALA A 89 14.56 -10.39 7.42
C ALA A 89 14.22 -9.32 8.47
N ALA A 90 15.18 -8.96 9.32
CA ALA A 90 15.05 -7.88 10.29
C ALA A 90 15.43 -6.51 9.73
N ASP A 91 15.96 -6.42 8.49
CA ASP A 91 16.27 -5.14 7.86
C ASP A 91 14.97 -4.34 7.60
N PRO A 92 14.81 -3.14 8.21
CA PRO A 92 13.58 -2.36 8.08
C PRO A 92 13.29 -1.91 6.64
N ALA A 93 14.32 -1.53 5.89
CA ALA A 93 14.18 -1.04 4.52
C ALA A 93 13.78 -2.17 3.57
N LEU A 94 14.31 -3.38 3.80
CA LEU A 94 13.89 -4.59 3.09
C LEU A 94 12.45 -4.95 3.41
N SER A 95 12.08 -4.92 4.69
CA SER A 95 10.69 -5.18 5.11
C SER A 95 9.70 -4.22 4.46
N GLU A 96 10.00 -2.93 4.42
CA GLU A 96 9.18 -1.90 3.76
C GLU A 96 9.09 -2.10 2.25
N ALA A 97 10.22 -2.38 1.59
CA ALA A 97 10.25 -2.71 0.17
C ALA A 97 9.40 -3.95 -0.15
N LEU A 98 9.45 -4.99 0.68
CA LEU A 98 8.66 -6.20 0.47
C LEU A 98 7.15 -5.97 0.65
N HIS A 99 6.73 -5.19 1.65
CA HIS A 99 5.31 -4.82 1.79
C HIS A 99 4.83 -3.94 0.61
N THR A 100 5.72 -3.08 0.08
CA THR A 100 5.43 -2.30 -1.13
C THR A 100 5.33 -3.21 -2.37
N LEU A 101 6.18 -4.23 -2.46
CA LEU A 101 6.13 -5.21 -3.54
C LEU A 101 4.85 -6.05 -3.50
N VAL A 102 4.39 -6.49 -2.31
CA VAL A 102 3.08 -7.15 -2.13
C VAL A 102 1.95 -6.29 -2.72
N LEU A 103 1.97 -4.98 -2.42
CA LEU A 103 0.96 -4.05 -2.91
C LEU A 103 0.99 -3.92 -4.43
N LEU A 104 2.18 -3.86 -5.03
CA LEU A 104 2.36 -3.82 -6.49
C LEU A 104 1.85 -5.10 -7.17
N CYS A 105 2.15 -6.27 -6.61
CA CYS A 105 1.65 -7.55 -7.13
C CYS A 105 0.12 -7.60 -7.09
N TRP A 106 -0.49 -7.06 -6.03
CA TRP A 106 -1.95 -6.97 -5.93
C TRP A 106 -2.54 -5.99 -6.95
N TYR A 107 -2.00 -4.78 -7.07
CA TYR A 107 -2.48 -3.80 -8.05
C TYR A 107 -2.37 -4.29 -9.48
N GLY A 108 -1.30 -5.02 -9.81
CA GLY A 108 -1.11 -5.53 -11.17
C GLY A 108 -2.04 -6.69 -11.52
N GLY A 109 -2.63 -7.38 -10.55
CA GLY A 109 -3.61 -8.44 -10.81
C GLY A 109 -3.08 -9.67 -11.59
N GLU A 110 -1.78 -9.74 -11.83
CA GLU A 110 -1.14 -10.78 -12.63
C GLU A 110 -0.35 -11.76 -11.76
N ALA A 111 -0.59 -13.07 -11.96
CA ALA A 111 0.13 -14.12 -11.23
C ALA A 111 1.66 -14.05 -11.40
N ALA A 112 2.14 -13.59 -12.57
CA ALA A 112 3.57 -13.48 -12.87
C ALA A 112 4.30 -12.47 -11.96
N LEU A 113 3.61 -11.43 -11.47
CA LEU A 113 4.22 -10.43 -10.58
C LEU A 113 4.55 -11.00 -9.19
N TRP A 114 3.84 -12.04 -8.76
CA TRP A 114 4.05 -12.67 -7.45
C TRP A 114 5.29 -13.57 -7.41
N GLN A 115 5.71 -14.14 -8.55
CA GLN A 115 6.80 -15.12 -8.58
C GLN A 115 8.13 -14.57 -8.03
N PRO A 116 8.62 -13.39 -8.44
CA PRO A 116 9.85 -12.83 -7.87
C PRO A 116 9.75 -12.57 -6.36
N LEU A 117 8.59 -12.13 -5.87
CA LEU A 117 8.37 -11.91 -4.44
C LEU A 117 8.50 -13.23 -3.67
N LEU A 118 7.87 -14.32 -4.15
CA LEU A 118 7.95 -15.63 -3.51
C LEU A 118 9.39 -16.16 -3.46
N GLU A 119 10.15 -16.02 -4.56
CA GLU A 119 11.57 -16.39 -4.62
C GLU A 119 12.43 -15.58 -3.66
N ILE A 120 12.16 -14.28 -3.52
CA ILE A 120 12.83 -13.43 -2.53
C ILE A 120 12.52 -13.88 -1.10
N LEU A 121 11.27 -14.21 -0.78
CA LEU A 121 10.88 -14.66 0.56
C LEU A 121 11.58 -15.95 0.97
N ASP A 122 11.85 -16.86 0.04
CA ASP A 122 12.57 -18.12 0.28
C ASP A 122 14.06 -17.90 0.63
N ARG A 123 14.61 -16.72 0.30
CA ARG A 123 16.02 -16.36 0.54
C ARG A 123 16.23 -15.62 1.86
N LEU A 124 15.16 -15.14 2.50
CA LEU A 124 15.24 -14.36 3.73
C LEU A 124 15.80 -15.18 4.90
N VAL A 125 16.69 -14.55 5.66
CA VAL A 125 17.30 -15.12 6.87
C VAL A 125 17.18 -14.13 8.04
N PRO A 126 16.56 -14.51 9.18
CA PRO A 126 15.73 -15.71 9.36
C PRO A 126 14.49 -15.66 8.45
N ARG A 127 13.57 -16.63 8.60
CA ARG A 127 12.31 -16.64 7.83
C ARG A 127 11.59 -15.28 7.87
N ALA A 128 10.88 -14.96 6.79
CA ALA A 128 10.11 -13.73 6.66
C ALA A 128 9.22 -13.42 7.89
N PRO A 129 9.07 -12.13 8.28
CA PRO A 129 8.19 -11.73 9.37
C PRO A 129 6.75 -12.21 9.14
N ASP A 130 6.07 -12.58 10.22
CA ASP A 130 4.77 -13.26 10.10
C ASP A 130 3.70 -12.40 9.42
N LEU A 131 3.68 -11.08 9.65
CA LEU A 131 2.75 -10.18 8.97
C LEU A 131 2.96 -10.16 7.45
N LEU A 132 4.22 -10.20 6.99
CA LEU A 132 4.52 -10.23 5.56
C LEU A 132 4.06 -11.54 4.92
N ARG A 133 4.32 -12.69 5.59
CA ARG A 133 3.83 -14.00 5.13
C ARG A 133 2.31 -14.06 5.06
N VAL A 134 1.65 -13.65 6.14
CA VAL A 134 0.18 -13.61 6.21
C VAL A 134 -0.37 -12.72 5.09
N SER A 135 0.25 -11.56 4.84
CA SER A 135 -0.15 -10.68 3.74
C SER A 135 -0.03 -11.37 2.38
N VAL A 136 1.06 -12.09 2.09
CA VAL A 136 1.16 -12.84 0.83
C VAL A 136 0.11 -13.95 0.72
N GLU A 137 -0.09 -14.70 1.80
CA GLU A 137 -1.01 -15.84 1.83
C GLU A 137 -2.50 -15.43 1.77
N THR A 138 -2.87 -14.25 2.28
CA THR A 138 -4.26 -13.76 2.25
C THR A 138 -4.56 -12.75 1.14
N PHE A 139 -3.54 -12.15 0.51
CA PHE A 139 -3.72 -11.14 -0.54
C PHE A 139 -3.38 -11.67 -1.93
N GLY A 140 -2.46 -12.64 -2.04
CA GLY A 140 -2.06 -13.24 -3.32
C GLY A 140 -3.00 -14.34 -3.82
N ASP A 141 -3.23 -15.38 -3.00
CA ASP A 141 -4.18 -16.46 -3.32
C ASP A 141 -5.08 -16.79 -2.11
N PRO A 142 -5.97 -15.86 -1.71
CA PRO A 142 -6.82 -16.02 -0.53
C PRO A 142 -7.64 -17.31 -0.53
N ALA A 143 -8.03 -17.82 -1.70
CA ALA A 143 -8.86 -19.01 -1.82
C ALA A 143 -8.07 -20.30 -1.48
N ARG A 144 -6.79 -20.38 -1.85
CA ARG A 144 -5.98 -21.60 -1.64
C ARG A 144 -5.05 -21.50 -0.43
N THR A 145 -4.40 -20.37 -0.21
CA THR A 145 -3.42 -20.18 0.86
C THR A 145 -4.00 -19.50 2.10
N GLY A 146 -5.05 -18.70 1.93
CA GLY A 146 -5.68 -17.92 3.00
C GLY A 146 -6.12 -18.75 4.22
N PRO A 147 -6.80 -19.91 4.07
CA PRO A 147 -7.23 -20.71 5.22
C PRO A 147 -6.10 -21.13 6.17
N GLY A 148 -4.90 -21.39 5.63
CA GLY A 148 -3.72 -21.74 6.41
C GLY A 148 -3.14 -20.56 7.21
N ALA A 149 -3.33 -19.34 6.71
CA ALA A 149 -2.84 -18.10 7.34
C ALA A 149 -3.75 -17.58 8.45
N LEU A 150 -5.04 -17.99 8.49
CA LEU A 150 -6.05 -17.47 9.41
C LEU A 150 -5.67 -17.56 10.90
N PRO A 151 -5.11 -18.68 11.43
CA PRO A 151 -4.70 -18.73 12.82
C PRO A 151 -3.66 -17.64 13.16
N ARG A 152 -2.66 -17.45 12.29
CA ARG A 152 -1.62 -16.45 12.51
C ARG A 152 -2.15 -15.03 12.35
N LEU A 153 -3.02 -14.79 11.37
CA LEU A 153 -3.71 -13.50 11.22
C LEU A 153 -4.49 -13.15 12.50
N ARG A 154 -5.19 -14.11 13.11
CA ARG A 154 -5.94 -13.90 14.36
C ARG A 154 -5.02 -13.51 15.52
N GLU A 155 -3.87 -14.15 15.63
CA GLU A 155 -2.86 -13.81 16.66
C GLU A 155 -2.36 -12.38 16.46
N LEU A 156 -2.01 -11.99 15.24
CA LEU A 156 -1.56 -10.64 14.93
C LEU A 156 -2.64 -9.59 15.23
N LEU A 157 -3.91 -9.87 14.89
CA LEU A 157 -5.05 -8.98 15.17
C LEU A 157 -5.35 -8.80 16.66
N ALA A 158 -4.89 -9.71 17.53
CA ALA A 158 -5.08 -9.59 18.97
C ALA A 158 -4.12 -8.60 19.63
N GLU A 159 -3.06 -8.20 18.94
CA GLU A 159 -2.05 -7.27 19.43
C GLU A 159 -2.38 -5.82 19.02
N PRO A 160 -2.00 -4.80 19.81
CA PRO A 160 -2.08 -3.40 19.38
C PRO A 160 -1.07 -3.09 18.27
N HIS A 161 -1.47 -2.26 17.29
CA HIS A 161 -0.61 -1.81 16.19
C HIS A 161 -0.71 -0.31 16.00
N ASP A 162 0.43 0.35 15.82
CA ASP A 162 0.51 1.80 15.57
C ASP A 162 -0.01 2.17 14.18
N ASP A 163 0.29 1.35 13.17
CA ASP A 163 -0.29 1.42 11.83
C ASP A 163 -1.02 0.11 11.48
N PRO A 164 -2.35 0.05 11.63
CA PRO A 164 -3.14 -1.14 11.31
C PRO A 164 -3.30 -1.37 9.80
N SER A 165 -2.80 -0.49 8.92
CA SER A 165 -3.10 -0.53 7.47
C SER A 165 -2.67 -1.84 6.81
N ARG A 166 -1.52 -2.40 7.20
CA ARG A 166 -1.02 -3.69 6.68
C ARG A 166 -1.92 -4.85 7.10
N LEU A 167 -2.37 -4.85 8.36
CA LEU A 167 -3.30 -5.86 8.87
C LEU A 167 -4.69 -5.73 8.25
N ALA A 168 -5.18 -4.50 8.06
CA ALA A 168 -6.45 -4.26 7.39
C ALA A 168 -6.47 -4.84 5.97
N ARG A 169 -5.36 -4.69 5.22
CA ARG A 169 -5.20 -5.35 3.91
C ARG A 169 -5.23 -6.86 4.03
N ALA A 170 -4.41 -7.44 4.91
CA ALA A 170 -4.37 -8.89 5.12
C ALA A 170 -5.73 -9.48 5.55
N SER A 171 -6.58 -8.68 6.19
CA SER A 171 -7.92 -9.05 6.64
C SER A 171 -9.01 -8.92 5.58
N ALA A 172 -8.78 -8.17 4.50
CA ALA A 172 -9.82 -7.79 3.53
C ALA A 172 -10.49 -8.99 2.85
N TYR A 173 -9.69 -9.95 2.38
CA TYR A 173 -10.19 -11.17 1.71
C TYR A 173 -10.41 -12.35 2.66
N ALA A 174 -10.03 -12.20 3.93
CA ALA A 174 -10.13 -13.23 4.96
C ALA A 174 -11.42 -13.11 5.80
N ASP A 175 -12.30 -12.15 5.48
CA ASP A 175 -13.49 -11.80 6.28
C ASP A 175 -13.15 -11.45 7.75
N ARG A 176 -12.02 -10.75 7.93
CA ARG A 176 -11.51 -10.33 9.27
C ARG A 176 -11.43 -8.81 9.43
N LEU A 177 -12.01 -8.04 8.50
CA LEU A 177 -12.15 -6.59 8.66
C LEU A 177 -12.90 -6.18 9.95
N PRO A 178 -13.89 -6.94 10.45
CA PRO A 178 -14.53 -6.61 11.71
C PRO A 178 -13.60 -6.53 12.91
N ASP A 179 -12.51 -7.31 12.94
CA ASP A 179 -11.59 -7.38 14.07
C ASP A 179 -10.64 -6.17 14.12
N ILE A 180 -10.46 -5.45 13.01
CA ILE A 180 -9.60 -4.26 12.91
C ILE A 180 -10.41 -2.95 12.80
N ARG A 181 -11.75 -3.04 12.82
CA ARG A 181 -12.66 -1.90 12.63
C ARG A 181 -12.36 -0.72 13.54
N GLU A 182 -12.20 -0.97 14.84
CA GLU A 182 -11.93 0.08 15.83
C GLU A 182 -10.61 0.80 15.56
N ALA A 183 -9.60 0.10 15.05
CA ALA A 183 -8.34 0.72 14.68
C ALA A 183 -8.49 1.62 13.44
N ASN A 184 -9.24 1.18 12.43
CA ASN A 184 -9.57 1.99 11.25
C ASN A 184 -10.41 3.23 11.61
N LEU A 185 -11.38 3.09 12.53
CA LEU A 185 -12.17 4.23 13.01
C LEU A 185 -11.28 5.28 13.68
N ARG A 186 -10.34 4.86 14.53
CA ARG A 186 -9.37 5.78 15.14
C ARG A 186 -8.50 6.49 14.10
N LEU A 187 -8.03 5.79 13.07
CA LEU A 187 -7.27 6.42 11.98
C LEU A 187 -8.10 7.47 11.23
N ILE A 188 -9.39 7.20 10.99
CA ILE A 188 -10.32 8.15 10.36
C ILE A 188 -10.50 9.38 11.24
N GLU A 189 -10.71 9.19 12.55
CA GLU A 189 -10.84 10.30 13.50
C GLU A 189 -9.58 11.16 13.56
N GLN A 190 -8.40 10.53 13.59
CA GLN A 190 -7.11 11.24 13.55
C GLN A 190 -6.92 11.98 12.22
N GLY A 191 -7.29 11.36 11.09
CA GLY A 191 -7.25 11.97 9.77
C GLY A 191 -8.14 13.21 9.67
N ARG A 192 -9.38 13.12 10.17
CA ARG A 192 -10.31 14.27 10.25
C ARG A 192 -9.82 15.38 11.19
N ALA A 193 -9.10 15.01 12.25
CA ALA A 193 -8.46 15.97 13.15
C ALA A 193 -7.15 16.57 12.60
N GLY A 194 -6.65 16.08 11.46
CA GLY A 194 -5.37 16.49 10.88
C GLY A 194 -4.15 16.02 11.67
N THR A 195 -4.30 14.98 12.49
CA THR A 195 -3.23 14.44 13.35
C THR A 195 -2.63 13.13 12.83
N ALA A 196 -3.17 12.58 11.75
CA ALA A 196 -2.61 11.44 11.03
C ALA A 196 -2.36 11.77 9.55
N PRO A 197 -1.38 11.11 8.90
CA PRO A 197 -1.13 11.25 7.48
C PRO A 197 -2.36 10.94 6.61
N ALA A 198 -2.53 11.69 5.51
CA ALA A 198 -3.73 11.61 4.68
C ALA A 198 -3.96 10.22 4.08
N ARG A 199 -2.88 9.49 3.72
CA ARG A 199 -3.01 8.18 3.11
C ARG A 199 -3.47 7.10 4.10
N HIS A 200 -3.13 7.22 5.38
CA HIS A 200 -3.68 6.33 6.42
C HIS A 200 -5.20 6.53 6.55
N HIS A 201 -5.66 7.77 6.49
CA HIS A 201 -7.08 8.09 6.48
C HIS A 201 -7.79 7.47 5.27
N VAL A 202 -7.26 7.68 4.06
CA VAL A 202 -7.76 7.08 2.82
C VAL A 202 -7.79 5.55 2.92
N GLY A 203 -6.70 4.92 3.37
CA GLY A 203 -6.61 3.48 3.55
C GLY A 203 -7.63 2.95 4.55
N ALA A 204 -7.87 3.63 5.67
CA ALA A 204 -8.88 3.24 6.64
C ALA A 204 -10.31 3.32 6.06
N LEU A 205 -10.62 4.36 5.28
CA LEU A 205 -11.92 4.50 4.59
C LEU A 205 -12.15 3.39 3.56
N MET A 206 -11.12 2.97 2.83
CA MET A 206 -11.20 1.85 1.88
C MET A 206 -11.70 0.59 2.60
N HIS A 207 -10.97 0.15 3.64
CA HIS A 207 -11.32 -1.07 4.37
C HIS A 207 -12.67 -0.97 5.09
N LEU A 208 -12.98 0.19 5.69
CA LEU A 208 -14.25 0.38 6.40
C LEU A 208 -15.45 0.43 5.44
N GLY A 209 -15.29 0.99 4.24
CA GLY A 209 -16.33 1.00 3.22
C GLY A 209 -16.76 -0.41 2.80
N ILE A 210 -15.80 -1.31 2.60
CA ILE A 210 -16.07 -2.72 2.28
C ILE A 210 -16.66 -3.48 3.46
N ASP A 211 -16.14 -3.26 4.67
CA ASP A 211 -16.73 -3.83 5.88
C ASP A 211 -18.21 -3.44 6.05
N TYR A 212 -18.54 -2.16 5.90
CA TYR A 212 -19.91 -1.67 5.96
C TYR A 212 -20.79 -2.20 4.83
N TYR A 213 -20.24 -2.34 3.63
CA TYR A 213 -20.96 -2.98 2.53
C TYR A 213 -21.37 -4.42 2.88
N HIS A 214 -20.43 -5.23 3.38
CA HIS A 214 -20.70 -6.62 3.78
C HIS A 214 -21.67 -6.75 4.95
N LEU A 215 -21.70 -5.76 5.86
CA LEU A 215 -22.68 -5.69 6.95
C LEU A 215 -24.07 -5.21 6.52
N GLY A 216 -24.28 -4.83 5.26
CA GLY A 216 -25.54 -4.24 4.80
C GLY A 216 -25.73 -2.76 5.22
N ARG A 217 -24.69 -2.13 5.78
CA ARG A 217 -24.69 -0.73 6.20
C ARG A 217 -24.39 0.20 5.02
N TRP A 218 -25.21 0.12 3.99
CA TRP A 218 -24.93 0.74 2.68
C TRP A 218 -24.83 2.26 2.70
N ASP A 219 -25.59 2.94 3.58
CA ASP A 219 -25.44 4.39 3.76
C ASP A 219 -24.07 4.74 4.34
N ASP A 220 -23.57 3.93 5.28
CA ASP A 220 -22.24 4.14 5.86
C ASP A 220 -21.14 3.88 4.84
N ALA A 221 -21.26 2.80 4.05
CA ALA A 221 -20.33 2.49 2.96
C ALA A 221 -20.28 3.62 1.92
N ALA A 222 -21.45 4.16 1.52
CA ALA A 222 -21.53 5.28 0.60
C ALA A 222 -20.91 6.57 1.17
N ARG A 223 -21.05 6.83 2.47
CA ARG A 223 -20.38 7.96 3.14
C ARG A 223 -18.86 7.80 3.15
N CYS A 224 -18.36 6.59 3.43
CA CYS A 224 -16.93 6.31 3.34
C CYS A 224 -16.39 6.54 1.93
N ALA A 225 -17.13 6.11 0.90
CA ALA A 225 -16.75 6.34 -0.49
C ALA A 225 -16.71 7.83 -0.85
N ALA A 226 -17.74 8.60 -0.47
CA ALA A 226 -17.80 10.03 -0.74
C ALA A 226 -16.66 10.82 -0.05
N GLU A 227 -16.38 10.52 1.21
CA GLU A 227 -15.27 11.11 1.95
C GLU A 227 -13.92 10.73 1.33
N GLY A 228 -13.76 9.47 0.95
CA GLY A 228 -12.56 8.96 0.27
C GLY A 228 -12.28 9.67 -1.05
N HIS A 229 -13.31 9.89 -1.88
CA HIS A 229 -13.19 10.65 -3.12
C HIS A 229 -12.71 12.09 -2.87
N ALA A 230 -13.32 12.78 -1.90
CA ALA A 230 -12.95 14.17 -1.58
C ALA A 230 -11.48 14.27 -1.12
N LEU A 231 -11.02 13.30 -0.32
CA LEU A 231 -9.61 13.23 0.11
C LEU A 231 -8.67 12.91 -1.05
N CYS A 232 -9.04 11.97 -1.92
CA CYS A 232 -8.25 11.67 -3.11
C CYS A 232 -8.05 12.89 -4.01
N GLU A 233 -9.10 13.70 -4.20
CA GLU A 233 -9.02 14.96 -4.95
C GLU A 233 -8.16 16.01 -4.22
N GLN A 234 -8.35 16.16 -2.90
CA GLN A 234 -7.62 17.14 -2.10
C GLN A 234 -6.09 16.88 -2.05
N TYR A 235 -5.69 15.61 -1.98
CA TYR A 235 -4.29 15.20 -1.78
C TYR A 235 -3.63 14.61 -3.03
N ASP A 236 -4.26 14.74 -4.21
CA ASP A 236 -3.78 14.19 -5.48
C ASP A 236 -3.48 12.68 -5.43
N LEU A 237 -4.28 11.93 -4.66
CA LEU A 237 -4.21 10.48 -4.52
C LEU A 237 -5.12 9.79 -5.54
N GLY A 238 -5.05 10.22 -6.80
CA GLY A 238 -5.94 9.77 -7.88
C GLY A 238 -5.85 8.27 -8.16
N PHE A 239 -4.75 7.62 -7.76
CA PHE A 239 -4.65 6.16 -7.85
C PHE A 239 -5.58 5.44 -6.87
N CYS A 240 -6.00 6.02 -5.75
CA CYS A 240 -6.90 5.35 -4.80
C CYS A 240 -8.40 5.53 -5.16
N THR A 241 -8.72 6.45 -6.08
CA THR A 241 -10.10 6.80 -6.45
C THR A 241 -10.95 5.61 -6.89
N TRP A 242 -10.38 4.67 -7.65
CA TRP A 242 -11.13 3.50 -8.14
C TRP A 242 -11.75 2.66 -7.03
N TYR A 243 -11.12 2.64 -5.84
CA TYR A 243 -11.61 1.84 -4.73
C TYR A 243 -12.93 2.40 -4.19
N PHE A 244 -13.05 3.73 -4.17
CA PHE A 244 -14.27 4.39 -3.74
C PHE A 244 -15.37 4.31 -4.80
N ASP A 245 -15.01 4.37 -6.09
CA ASP A 245 -15.94 4.06 -7.19
C ASP A 245 -16.43 2.61 -7.10
N TYR A 246 -15.57 1.66 -6.71
CA TYR A 246 -15.92 0.26 -6.49
C TYR A 246 -16.94 0.09 -5.35
N VAL A 247 -16.67 0.68 -4.18
CA VAL A 247 -17.61 0.65 -3.04
C VAL A 247 -18.95 1.27 -3.43
N GLN A 248 -18.94 2.40 -4.15
CA GLN A 248 -20.15 3.07 -4.62
C GLN A 248 -20.92 2.20 -5.62
N ALA A 249 -20.24 1.60 -6.60
CA ALA A 249 -20.86 0.70 -7.59
C ALA A 249 -21.51 -0.51 -6.90
N ALA A 250 -20.84 -1.10 -5.91
CA ALA A 250 -21.36 -2.23 -5.13
C ALA A 250 -22.64 -1.85 -4.36
N VAL A 251 -22.64 -0.70 -3.69
CA VAL A 251 -23.83 -0.17 -2.98
C VAL A 251 -24.99 0.08 -3.95
N GLN A 252 -24.73 0.74 -5.08
CA GLN A 252 -25.75 1.03 -6.10
C GLN A 252 -26.34 -0.26 -6.66
N ALA A 253 -25.50 -1.25 -6.97
CA ALA A 253 -25.94 -2.56 -7.43
C ALA A 253 -26.83 -3.26 -6.39
N ALA A 254 -26.43 -3.25 -5.11
CA ALA A 254 -27.20 -3.84 -4.02
C ALA A 254 -28.56 -3.18 -3.81
N ARG A 255 -28.70 -1.90 -4.17
CA ARG A 255 -29.97 -1.14 -4.15
C ARG A 255 -30.84 -1.35 -5.38
N GLY A 256 -30.36 -2.06 -6.40
CA GLY A 256 -31.05 -2.22 -7.68
C GLY A 256 -30.92 -1.03 -8.62
N GLU A 257 -29.98 -0.10 -8.34
CA GLU A 257 -29.69 1.07 -9.17
C GLU A 257 -28.74 0.70 -10.32
N ALA A 258 -29.15 -0.26 -11.16
CA ALA A 258 -28.28 -0.91 -12.14
C ALA A 258 -27.55 0.05 -13.10
N GLU A 259 -28.24 1.10 -13.56
CA GLU A 259 -27.67 2.12 -14.45
C GLU A 259 -26.56 2.93 -13.74
N ALA A 260 -26.81 3.33 -12.48
CA ALA A 260 -25.83 4.07 -11.70
C ALA A 260 -24.59 3.20 -11.39
N ALA A 261 -24.82 1.93 -11.05
CA ALA A 261 -23.74 0.96 -10.82
C ALA A 261 -22.89 0.74 -12.09
N ALA A 262 -23.53 0.66 -13.26
CA ALA A 262 -22.84 0.52 -14.54
C ALA A 262 -21.96 1.75 -14.85
N GLN A 263 -22.46 2.95 -14.61
CA GLN A 263 -21.70 4.19 -14.80
C GLN A 263 -20.50 4.29 -13.84
N ALA A 264 -20.64 3.81 -12.60
CA ALA A 264 -19.54 3.72 -11.65
C ALA A 264 -18.48 2.70 -12.09
N ALA A 265 -18.89 1.52 -12.53
CA ALA A 265 -17.99 0.51 -13.10
C ALA A 265 -17.25 1.05 -14.34
N GLU A 266 -17.90 1.83 -15.20
CA GLU A 266 -17.26 2.45 -16.36
C GLU A 266 -16.21 3.49 -15.97
N ARG A 267 -16.36 4.20 -14.85
CA ARG A 267 -15.29 5.07 -14.32
C ARG A 267 -14.07 4.26 -13.90
N ILE A 268 -14.27 3.10 -13.27
CA ILE A 268 -13.18 2.18 -12.90
C ILE A 268 -12.47 1.66 -14.14
N VAL A 269 -13.21 1.25 -15.18
CA VAL A 269 -12.64 0.80 -16.45
C VAL A 269 -11.81 1.91 -17.12
N ARG A 270 -12.33 3.14 -17.18
CA ARG A 270 -11.60 4.30 -17.72
C ARG A 270 -10.36 4.64 -16.91
N TRP A 271 -10.42 4.48 -15.58
CA TRP A 271 -9.27 4.62 -14.71
C TRP A 271 -8.22 3.51 -14.96
N ALA A 272 -8.65 2.28 -15.19
CA ALA A 272 -7.76 1.13 -15.32
C ALA A 272 -7.09 1.01 -16.71
N ALA A 273 -7.80 1.36 -17.79
CA ALA A 273 -7.32 1.22 -19.18
C ALA A 273 -5.93 1.84 -19.47
N PRO A 274 -5.60 3.09 -19.09
CA PRO A 274 -4.25 3.63 -19.31
C PRO A 274 -3.17 2.93 -18.49
N ARG A 275 -3.54 2.10 -17.51
CA ARG A 275 -2.67 1.39 -16.57
C ARG A 275 -2.46 -0.08 -16.93
N GLY A 276 -2.99 -0.53 -18.08
CA GLY A 276 -2.73 -1.86 -18.63
C GLY A 276 -3.75 -2.95 -18.31
N ALA A 277 -4.93 -2.59 -17.77
CA ALA A 277 -6.04 -3.51 -17.51
C ALA A 277 -6.95 -3.73 -18.73
#